data_AF-A0AA39U588-F1
#
_entry.id   AF-A0AA39U588-F1
#
_cell.length_a   1.000
_cell.length_b   1.000
_cell.length_c   1.000
_cell.angle_alpha   90.00
_cell.angle_beta   90.00
_cell.angle_gamma   90.00
#
_symmetry.space_group_name_H-M   'P 1'
#
loop_
_entity.id
_entity.type
_entity.pdbx_description
1 polymer ?
#
loop_
_entity_poly.entity_id
_entity_poly.type
_entity_poly.pdbx_seq_one_letter_code
_entity_poly.pdbx_strand_id
1 'polypeptide(L)'
;MLLPYLTLPYRSSFRTTISAVLPSLARRVSRRTYTMATQGFKQAPHKLLVIPGPIEVSDEVLYANAHPSMSHVSPEFVPVFGDCIRMTRDVVFSAEGQPFLISGSGTLGWDQVAANLIEPGEDVLVLHSGYFGDSFADW
;
A
#
# COMPACT_ATOMS: atom_id res chain seq x y z
N MET A 1 -31.55 -30.86 38.87
CA MET A 1 -31.35 -29.81 37.85
C MET A 1 -29.92 -29.98 37.33
N LEU A 2 -29.59 -31.02 36.53
CA LEU A 2 -29.71 -31.17 35.06
C LEU A 2 -29.07 -29.96 34.32
N LEU A 3 -27.93 -30.02 33.62
CA LEU A 3 -27.25 -31.09 32.85
C LEU A 3 -25.70 -31.01 32.90
N PRO A 4 -24.99 -32.14 32.72
CA PRO A 4 -23.54 -32.23 32.46
C PRO A 4 -23.18 -32.47 30.98
N TYR A 5 -21.89 -32.32 30.68
CA TYR A 5 -21.16 -32.65 29.44
C TYR A 5 -21.52 -34.00 28.81
N LEU A 6 -21.59 -34.05 27.46
CA LEU A 6 -21.40 -35.29 26.69
C LEU A 6 -20.82 -35.00 25.30
N THR A 7 -19.85 -35.84 24.94
CA THR A 7 -19.03 -35.88 23.73
C THR A 7 -19.67 -36.70 22.61
N LEU A 8 -19.05 -36.62 21.41
CA LEU A 8 -19.08 -37.54 20.24
C LEU A 8 -19.99 -37.14 19.04
N PRO A 9 -19.75 -37.66 17.81
CA PRO A 9 -18.49 -37.93 17.12
C PRO A 9 -18.46 -37.44 15.65
N TYR A 10 -17.27 -37.50 15.05
CA TYR A 10 -16.98 -37.50 13.62
C TYR A 10 -17.86 -38.49 12.82
N ARG A 11 -18.49 -38.03 11.73
CA ARG A 11 -19.04 -38.91 10.68
C ARG A 11 -18.81 -38.33 9.28
N SER A 12 -18.16 -39.16 8.48
CA SER A 12 -17.79 -38.97 7.09
C SER A 12 -18.95 -39.12 6.10
N SER A 13 -18.72 -38.57 4.90
CA SER A 13 -19.35 -38.90 3.61
C SER A 13 -20.63 -38.15 3.28
N PHE A 14 -20.53 -37.17 2.38
CA PHE A 14 -21.41 -37.04 1.22
C PHE A 14 -20.67 -36.30 0.10
N ARG A 15 -20.01 -37.08 -0.77
CA ARG A 15 -19.68 -36.67 -2.15
C ARG A 15 -20.95 -36.90 -2.99
N THR A 16 -21.65 -35.83 -3.36
CA THR A 16 -22.49 -35.82 -4.58
C THR A 16 -22.59 -34.39 -5.14
N THR A 17 -21.85 -34.19 -6.22
CA THR A 17 -22.16 -33.43 -7.44
C THR A 17 -23.34 -32.45 -7.40
N ILE A 18 -23.05 -31.14 -7.38
CA ILE A 18 -23.81 -30.13 -8.13
C ILE A 18 -22.79 -29.29 -8.90
N SER A 19 -22.32 -29.87 -10.00
CA SER A 19 -21.95 -29.11 -11.19
C SER A 19 -23.25 -28.86 -11.96
N ALA A 20 -23.34 -27.72 -12.64
CA ALA A 20 -24.49 -27.19 -13.38
C ALA A 20 -25.46 -26.32 -12.57
N VAL A 21 -25.14 -25.03 -12.48
CA VAL A 21 -25.94 -23.89 -12.97
C VAL A 21 -25.22 -22.62 -12.49
N LEU A 22 -24.42 -22.01 -13.36
CA LEU A 22 -24.06 -20.58 -13.37
C LEU A 22 -23.12 -20.27 -14.56
N PRO A 23 -23.63 -20.13 -15.79
CA PRO A 23 -22.91 -19.40 -16.83
C PRO A 23 -23.36 -17.93 -16.80
N SER A 24 -22.46 -16.99 -16.46
CA SER A 24 -22.39 -15.63 -17.06
C SER A 24 -21.67 -14.56 -16.21
N LEU A 25 -21.28 -14.82 -14.96
CA LEU A 25 -20.62 -13.79 -14.13
C LEU A 25 -19.09 -13.79 -14.23
N ALA A 26 -18.52 -14.25 -15.34
CA ALA A 26 -17.21 -13.78 -15.79
C ALA A 26 -17.37 -12.34 -16.30
N ARG A 27 -17.68 -11.41 -15.37
CA ARG A 27 -17.64 -9.97 -15.64
C ARG A 27 -16.20 -9.67 -15.99
N ARG A 28 -15.95 -9.59 -17.30
CA ARG A 28 -14.73 -9.10 -17.94
C ARG A 28 -14.27 -7.91 -17.11
N VAL A 29 -13.25 -8.11 -16.27
CA VAL A 29 -12.52 -7.01 -15.63
C VAL A 29 -11.85 -6.33 -16.82
N SER A 30 -12.58 -5.39 -17.41
CA SER A 30 -12.01 -4.44 -18.34
C SER A 30 -10.86 -3.82 -17.58
N ARG A 31 -9.62 -4.19 -17.95
CA ARG A 31 -8.45 -3.41 -17.60
C ARG A 31 -8.75 -2.04 -18.20
N ARG A 32 -9.36 -1.14 -17.41
CA ARG A 32 -9.35 0.27 -17.69
C ARG A 32 -7.88 0.63 -17.63
N THR A 33 -7.23 0.60 -18.79
CA THR A 33 -6.05 1.41 -19.04
C THR A 33 -6.48 2.82 -18.70
N TYR A 34 -6.13 3.27 -17.50
CA TYR A 34 -6.35 4.65 -17.09
C TYR A 34 -5.36 5.48 -17.91
N THR A 35 -5.71 5.72 -19.17
CA THR A 35 -5.05 6.73 -19.98
C THR A 35 -5.54 8.04 -19.39
N MET A 36 -4.83 8.56 -18.38
CA MET A 36 -4.95 9.97 -18.04
C MET A 36 -4.58 10.70 -19.31
N ALA A 37 -5.58 11.23 -20.02
CA ALA A 37 -5.32 12.16 -21.10
C ALA A 37 -4.73 13.40 -20.44
N THR A 38 -3.40 13.50 -20.40
CA THR A 38 -2.58 14.59 -19.88
C THR A 38 -2.74 15.90 -20.66
N GLN A 39 -3.86 16.08 -21.38
CA GLN A 39 -3.97 17.08 -22.43
C GLN A 39 -3.87 18.50 -21.87
N GLY A 40 -2.64 19.02 -21.86
CA GLY A 40 -2.31 20.44 -21.82
C GLY A 40 -1.70 20.98 -20.53
N PHE A 41 -1.63 20.23 -19.43
CA PHE A 41 -0.96 20.77 -18.23
C PHE A 41 0.56 20.77 -18.42
N LYS A 42 1.15 21.94 -18.24
CA LYS A 42 2.59 22.15 -18.26
C LYS A 42 2.94 23.22 -17.24
N GLN A 43 3.92 22.95 -16.38
CA GLN A 43 4.44 23.94 -15.45
C GLN A 43 4.93 25.19 -16.20
N ALA A 44 4.67 26.36 -15.62
CA ALA A 44 5.24 27.60 -16.11
C ALA A 44 6.78 27.56 -16.02
N PRO A 45 7.52 28.30 -16.86
CA PRO A 45 8.97 28.38 -16.75
C PRO A 45 9.40 28.83 -15.34
N HIS A 46 10.30 28.08 -14.71
CA HIS A 46 10.86 28.36 -13.38
C HIS A 46 12.33 27.94 -13.32
N LYS A 47 13.02 28.31 -12.24
CA LYS A 47 14.41 27.88 -12.01
C LYS A 47 14.41 26.40 -11.64
N LEU A 48 15.29 25.64 -12.28
CA LEU A 48 15.49 24.23 -11.98
C LEU A 48 16.05 24.05 -10.55
N LEU A 49 15.39 23.22 -9.76
CA LEU A 49 15.87 22.78 -8.44
C LEU A 49 16.95 21.70 -8.59
N VAL A 50 18.18 22.02 -8.20
CA VAL A 50 19.38 21.16 -8.38
C VAL A 50 20.04 20.78 -7.06
N ILE A 51 19.24 20.36 -6.08
CA ILE A 51 19.72 19.82 -4.80
C ILE A 51 19.40 18.31 -4.70
N PRO A 52 20.03 17.56 -3.78
CA PRO A 52 19.77 16.12 -3.63
C PRO A 52 18.31 15.76 -3.25
N GLY A 53 17.57 16.71 -2.70
CA GLY A 53 16.16 16.55 -2.36
C GLY A 53 15.60 17.78 -1.63
N PRO A 54 14.32 18.13 -1.81
CA PRO A 54 13.41 17.60 -2.85
C PRO A 54 13.89 17.96 -4.27
N ILE A 55 13.32 17.29 -5.28
CA ILE A 55 13.58 17.54 -6.71
C ILE A 55 12.28 17.97 -7.41
N GLU A 56 12.39 18.33 -8.69
CA GLU A 56 11.22 18.65 -9.51
C GLU A 56 10.24 17.49 -9.61
N VAL A 57 8.96 17.82 -9.59
CA VAL A 57 7.85 16.87 -9.77
C VAL A 57 7.37 16.95 -11.22
N SER A 58 7.01 15.82 -11.83
CA SER A 58 6.53 15.82 -13.22
C SER A 58 5.19 16.54 -13.36
N ASP A 59 4.97 17.11 -14.56
CA ASP A 59 3.70 17.74 -14.95
C ASP A 59 2.49 16.84 -14.65
N GLU A 60 2.60 15.54 -14.94
CA GLU A 60 1.51 14.57 -14.74
C GLU A 60 1.13 14.38 -13.27
N VAL A 61 2.12 14.34 -12.37
CA VAL A 61 1.89 14.18 -10.93
C VAL A 61 1.29 15.46 -10.34
N LEU A 62 1.78 16.63 -10.76
CA LEU A 62 1.20 17.91 -10.33
C LEU A 62 -0.24 18.08 -10.81
N TYR A 63 -0.53 17.68 -12.05
CA TYR A 63 -1.89 17.67 -12.58
C TYR A 63 -2.80 16.71 -11.78
N ALA A 64 -2.32 15.52 -11.45
CA ALA A 64 -3.07 14.56 -10.64
C ALA A 64 -3.36 15.12 -9.22
N ASN A 65 -2.44 15.89 -8.63
CA ASN A 65 -2.65 16.54 -7.34
C ASN A 65 -3.77 17.60 -7.36
N ALA A 66 -4.14 18.13 -8.52
CA ALA A 66 -5.26 19.06 -8.66
C ALA A 66 -6.64 18.36 -8.62
N HIS A 67 -6.66 17.03 -8.49
CA HIS A 67 -7.90 16.27 -8.36
C HIS A 67 -8.68 16.71 -7.09
N PRO A 68 -10.00 16.96 -7.19
CA PRO A 68 -10.82 17.32 -6.03
C PRO A 68 -10.75 16.28 -4.91
N SER A 69 -10.83 16.73 -3.65
CA SER A 69 -10.79 15.83 -2.50
C SER A 69 -11.86 14.75 -2.59
N MET A 70 -11.46 13.52 -2.28
CA MET A 70 -12.31 12.33 -2.28
C MET A 70 -12.34 11.73 -0.87
N SER A 71 -13.46 11.13 -0.48
CA SER A 71 -13.53 10.40 0.78
C SER A 71 -12.69 9.12 0.71
N HIS A 72 -11.86 8.89 1.73
CA HIS A 72 -10.97 7.72 1.83
C HIS A 72 -11.72 6.38 2.02
N VAL A 73 -13.02 6.43 2.32
CA VAL A 73 -13.89 5.24 2.40
C VAL A 73 -14.84 5.12 1.21
N SER A 74 -14.72 6.00 0.21
CA SER A 74 -15.59 5.96 -0.97
C SER A 74 -15.29 4.75 -1.85
N PRO A 75 -16.31 4.17 -2.51
CA PRO A 75 -16.12 3.10 -3.49
C PRO A 75 -15.17 3.48 -4.64
N GLU A 76 -15.07 4.76 -4.97
CA GLU A 76 -14.20 5.31 -6.00
C GLU A 76 -12.72 5.35 -5.56
N PHE A 77 -12.45 5.53 -4.27
CA PHE A 77 -11.08 5.59 -3.73
C PHE A 77 -10.44 4.21 -3.58
N VAL A 78 -11.21 3.21 -3.18
CA VAL A 78 -10.75 1.83 -2.95
C VAL A 78 -9.89 1.28 -4.11
N PRO A 79 -10.32 1.34 -5.39
CA PRO A 79 -9.50 0.85 -6.49
C PRO A 79 -8.22 1.66 -6.69
N VAL A 80 -8.25 2.99 -6.49
CA VAL A 80 -7.07 3.86 -6.62
C VAL A 80 -6.02 3.48 -5.58
N PHE A 81 -6.42 3.36 -4.31
CA PHE A 81 -5.51 2.96 -3.25
C PHE A 81 -4.96 1.54 -3.45
N GLY A 82 -5.79 0.61 -3.92
CA GLY A 82 -5.37 -0.75 -4.27
C GLY A 82 -4.31 -0.78 -5.38
N ASP A 83 -4.48 0.06 -6.42
CA ASP A 83 -3.49 0.22 -7.47
C ASP A 83 -2.18 0.84 -6.95
N CYS A 84 -2.24 1.82 -6.06
CA CYS A 84 -1.04 2.39 -5.43
C CYS A 84 -0.24 1.32 -4.67
N ILE A 85 -0.90 0.46 -3.89
CA ILE A 85 -0.23 -0.65 -3.18
C ILE A 85 0.41 -1.61 -4.18
N ARG A 86 -0.32 -2.04 -5.21
CA ARG A 86 0.18 -2.96 -6.22
C ARG A 86 1.40 -2.39 -6.95
N MET A 87 1.32 -1.13 -7.39
CA MET A 87 2.43 -0.48 -8.08
C MET A 87 3.64 -0.25 -7.16
N THR A 88 3.41 0.00 -5.87
CA THR A 88 4.50 0.16 -4.90
C THR A 88 5.30 -1.13 -4.76
N ARG A 89 4.64 -2.30 -4.75
CA ARG A 89 5.31 -3.61 -4.78
C ARG A 89 6.27 -3.76 -5.95
N ASP A 90 5.83 -3.32 -7.13
CA ASP A 90 6.63 -3.35 -8.35
C ASP A 90 7.87 -2.43 -8.21
N VAL A 91 7.70 -1.23 -7.64
CA VAL A 91 8.78 -0.26 -7.42
C VAL A 91 9.83 -0.76 -6.44
N VAL A 92 9.43 -1.42 -5.35
CA VAL A 92 10.35 -1.94 -4.32
C VAL A 92 10.79 -3.38 -4.56
N PHE A 93 10.48 -3.94 -5.73
CA PHE A 93 10.83 -5.32 -6.12
C PHE A 93 10.37 -6.39 -5.12
N SER A 94 9.19 -6.22 -4.52
CA SER A 94 8.65 -7.15 -3.52
C SER A 94 7.40 -7.86 -4.04
N ALA A 95 7.50 -9.16 -4.30
CA ALA A 95 6.37 -9.96 -4.79
C ALA A 95 5.27 -10.16 -3.73
N GLU A 96 5.68 -10.42 -2.48
CA GLU A 96 4.78 -10.82 -1.39
C GLU A 96 4.66 -9.76 -0.28
N GLY A 97 5.52 -8.73 -0.28
CA GLY A 97 5.49 -7.70 0.75
C GLY A 97 4.18 -6.93 0.76
N GLN A 98 3.79 -6.42 1.92
CA GLN A 98 2.63 -5.54 2.06
C GLN A 98 3.11 -4.10 2.27
N PRO A 99 3.05 -3.23 1.23
CA PRO A 99 3.35 -1.82 1.40
C PRO A 99 2.37 -1.15 2.36
N PHE A 100 2.90 -0.21 3.15
CA PHE A 100 2.13 0.74 3.94
C PHE A 100 2.28 2.12 3.30
N LEU A 101 1.17 2.73 2.88
CA LEU A 101 1.14 4.07 2.29
C LEU A 101 0.72 5.06 3.36
N ILE A 102 1.67 5.83 3.88
CA ILE A 102 1.47 6.72 5.02
C ILE A 102 1.91 8.12 4.65
N SER A 103 1.14 9.11 5.11
CA SER A 103 1.45 10.52 4.93
C SER A 103 2.56 10.94 5.89
N GLY A 104 3.79 11.05 5.39
CA GLY A 104 4.94 11.53 6.15
C GLY A 104 6.17 11.70 5.27
N SER A 105 7.21 12.29 5.83
CA SER A 105 8.55 12.31 5.22
C SER A 105 9.20 10.92 5.31
N GLY A 106 10.34 10.74 4.62
CA GLY A 106 11.12 9.51 4.71
C GLY A 106 11.57 9.18 6.14
N THR A 107 11.79 10.19 6.98
CA THR A 107 12.16 10.00 8.40
C THR A 107 11.05 9.35 9.23
N LEU A 108 9.77 9.48 8.86
CA LEU A 108 8.70 8.73 9.53
C LEU A 108 8.89 7.20 9.40
N GLY A 109 9.58 6.76 8.34
CA GLY A 109 9.95 5.36 8.17
C GLY A 109 10.83 4.83 9.30
N TRP A 110 11.65 5.69 9.92
CA TRP A 110 12.47 5.32 11.08
C TRP A 110 11.60 5.03 12.29
N ASP A 111 10.69 5.94 12.63
CA ASP A 111 9.75 5.78 13.73
C ASP A 111 8.87 4.54 13.52
N GLN A 112 8.43 4.30 12.27
CA GLN A 112 7.65 3.11 11.94
C GLN A 112 8.39 1.81 12.25
N VAL A 113 9.67 1.73 11.88
CA VAL A 113 10.49 0.54 12.14
C VAL A 113 10.74 0.40 13.64
N ALA A 114 11.20 1.47 14.31
CA ALA A 114 11.52 1.45 15.71
C ALA A 114 10.31 1.10 16.60
N ALA A 115 9.17 1.75 16.37
CA ALA A 115 7.98 1.56 17.18
C ALA A 115 7.29 0.20 17.01
N ASN A 116 7.57 -0.54 15.92
CA ASN A 116 6.89 -1.81 15.63
C ASN A 116 7.81 -3.04 15.75
N LEU A 117 9.14 -2.88 15.70
CA LEU A 117 10.07 -4.00 15.72
C LEU A 117 10.91 -4.11 16.99
N ILE A 118 10.89 -3.10 17.87
CA ILE A 118 11.82 -2.99 19.00
C ILE A 118 11.03 -2.72 20.28
N GLU A 119 11.31 -3.48 21.34
CA GLU A 119 10.77 -3.25 22.68
C GLU A 119 11.79 -2.57 23.62
N PRO A 120 11.34 -1.87 24.67
CA PRO A 120 12.23 -1.28 25.66
C PRO A 120 13.15 -2.32 26.32
N GLY A 121 14.45 -2.11 26.20
CA GLY A 121 15.48 -2.99 26.77
C GLY A 121 16.07 -4.01 25.79
N GLU A 122 15.62 -4.04 24.53
CA GLU A 122 16.26 -4.81 23.47
C GLU A 122 17.49 -4.10 22.91
N ASP A 123 18.51 -4.89 22.55
CA ASP A 123 19.72 -4.39 21.89
C ASP A 123 19.49 -4.29 20.37
N VAL A 124 19.90 -3.17 19.78
CA VAL A 124 19.71 -2.86 18.36
C VAL A 124 21.05 -2.50 17.73
N LEU A 125 21.36 -3.09 16.57
CA LEU A 125 22.54 -2.74 15.78
C LEU A 125 22.18 -1.74 14.67
N VAL A 126 22.68 -0.52 14.77
CA VAL A 126 22.58 0.49 13.71
C VAL A 126 23.94 0.66 13.03
N LEU A 127 24.02 0.25 11.77
CA LEU A 127 25.22 0.50 10.94
C LEU A 127 25.10 1.89 10.30
N HIS A 128 25.97 2.81 10.68
CA HIS A 128 25.92 4.20 10.20
C HIS A 128 27.19 4.57 9.43
N SER A 129 27.02 5.37 8.37
CA SER A 129 28.10 5.84 7.49
C SER A 129 27.98 7.33 7.15
N GLY A 130 27.29 8.10 7.98
CA GLY A 130 27.04 9.53 7.81
C GLY A 130 25.69 9.96 8.36
N TYR A 131 25.31 11.19 8.03
CA TYR A 131 24.21 11.94 8.66
C TYR A 131 22.93 11.14 8.93
N PHE A 132 22.43 10.38 7.94
CA PHE A 132 21.16 9.65 8.11
C PHE A 132 21.26 8.48 9.09
N GLY A 133 22.40 7.76 9.11
CA GLY A 133 22.61 6.67 10.06
C GLY A 133 22.86 7.20 11.47
N ASP A 134 23.65 8.27 11.59
CA ASP A 134 23.90 8.96 12.87
C ASP A 134 22.58 9.49 13.45
N SER A 135 21.77 10.15 12.61
CA SER A 135 20.46 10.68 13.02
C SER A 135 19.49 9.58 13.44
N PHE A 136 19.47 8.43 12.77
CA PHE A 136 18.58 7.34 13.17
C PHE A 136 18.99 6.70 14.51
N ALA A 137 20.28 6.71 14.85
CA ALA A 137 20.78 6.18 16.12
C ALA A 137 20.51 7.11 17.32
N ASP A 138 20.50 8.43 17.09
CA ASP A 138 20.42 9.45 18.14
C ASP A 138 18.98 9.91 18.50
N TRP A 139 17.98 9.48 17.73
CA TRP A 139 16.58 9.91 17.88
C TRP A 139 15.83 9.21 19.03
#